data_AF-A0AAW0K711-F1
#
_entry.id   AF-A0AAW0K711-F1
#
_cell.length_a   1.000
_cell.length_b   1.000
_cell.length_c   1.000
_cell.angle_alpha   90.00
_cell.angle_beta   90.00
_cell.angle_gamma   90.00
#
_symmetry.space_group_name_H-M   'P 1'
#
loop_
_entity.id
_entity.type
_entity.pdbx_description
1 polymer ?
#
loop_
_entity_poly.entity_id
_entity_poly.type
_entity_poly.pdbx_seq_one_letter_code
_entity_poly.pdbx_strand_id
1 'polypeptide(L)'
;MSPPQVESTAKKLQHGNNFSIQEDVLLVSAFLNVNQDVVQSTNQKRTTYWSRIWEYYHQWETFTSELMVSSLTNRWSTIQLCTNKLCGCLA
;
A
#
# COMPACT_ATOMS: atom_id res chain seq x y z
N MET A 1 48.40 -22.93 11.04
CA MET A 1 47.01 -23.13 10.57
C MET A 1 46.23 -21.90 10.96
N SER A 2 45.86 -21.06 10.00
CA SER A 2 45.06 -19.84 10.24
C SER A 2 43.59 -20.14 9.91
N PRO A 3 42.61 -19.63 10.68
CA PRO A 3 41.20 -19.82 10.37
C PRO A 3 40.79 -18.94 9.17
N PRO A 4 39.81 -19.37 8.35
CA PRO A 4 39.36 -18.58 7.21
C PRO A 4 38.54 -17.38 7.68
N GLN A 5 38.87 -16.21 7.15
CA GLN A 5 38.07 -14.99 7.27
C GLN A 5 36.79 -15.17 6.43
N VAL A 6 35.64 -15.28 7.08
CA VAL A 6 34.34 -15.16 6.40
C VAL A 6 34.10 -13.67 6.15
N GLU A 7 34.29 -13.27 4.90
CA GLU A 7 33.99 -11.91 4.45
C GLU A 7 32.47 -11.73 4.46
N SER A 8 31.96 -11.11 5.53
CA SER A 8 30.56 -10.69 5.63
C SER A 8 30.33 -9.50 4.70
N THR A 9 30.08 -9.80 3.42
CA THR A 9 29.43 -8.83 2.54
C THR A 9 27.96 -8.77 2.92
N ALA A 10 27.66 -7.91 3.91
CA ALA A 10 26.31 -7.43 4.14
C ALA A 10 25.85 -6.67 2.88
N LYS A 11 25.32 -7.43 1.91
CA LYS A 11 24.52 -6.86 0.83
C LYS A 11 23.34 -6.21 1.52
N LYS A 12 23.38 -4.88 1.62
CA LYS A 12 22.24 -4.04 1.98
C LYS A 12 21.09 -4.52 1.10
N LEU A 13 20.19 -5.31 1.67
CA LEU A 13 18.94 -5.67 1.02
C LEU A 13 18.21 -4.34 0.85
N GLN A 14 18.40 -3.71 -0.30
CA GLN A 14 17.39 -2.85 -0.87
C GLN A 14 16.23 -3.76 -1.29
N HIS A 15 15.58 -4.38 -0.30
CA HIS A 15 14.23 -4.83 -0.49
C HIS A 15 13.41 -3.54 -0.46
N GLY A 16 13.26 -2.89 -1.61
CA GLY A 16 12.12 -2.01 -1.77
C GLY A 16 10.91 -2.87 -1.46
N ASN A 17 10.27 -2.64 -0.31
CA ASN A 17 9.08 -3.38 0.11
C ASN A 17 8.07 -3.29 -1.02
N ASN A 18 8.04 -4.32 -1.86
CA ASN A 18 7.03 -4.46 -2.87
C ASN A 18 5.76 -4.80 -2.12
N PHE A 19 4.70 -4.02 -2.36
CA PHE A 19 3.37 -4.36 -1.87
C PHE A 19 3.03 -5.79 -2.31
N SER A 20 2.78 -6.63 -1.31
CA SER A 20 2.24 -7.96 -1.45
C SER A 20 0.78 -7.91 -1.92
N ILE A 21 0.30 -9.05 -2.39
CA ILE A 21 -1.10 -9.20 -2.80
C ILE A 21 -2.03 -8.92 -1.61
N GLN A 22 -1.65 -9.33 -0.39
CA GLN A 22 -2.44 -9.09 0.81
C GLN A 22 -2.53 -7.59 1.14
N GLU A 23 -1.41 -6.87 1.00
CA GLU A 23 -1.37 -5.41 1.16
C GLU A 23 -2.27 -4.71 0.13
N ASP A 24 -2.24 -5.15 -1.13
CA ASP A 24 -3.14 -4.61 -2.17
C ASP A 24 -4.61 -4.88 -1.88
N VAL A 25 -4.96 -6.10 -1.47
CA VAL A 25 -6.34 -6.48 -1.12
C VAL A 25 -6.84 -5.63 0.05
N LEU A 26 -6.00 -5.43 1.07
CA LEU A 26 -6.34 -4.59 2.22
C LEU A 26 -6.52 -3.13 1.81
N LEU A 27 -5.63 -2.60 0.96
CA LEU A 27 -5.72 -1.23 0.45
C LEU A 27 -7.01 -1.01 -0.37
N VAL A 28 -7.36 -1.94 -1.25
CA VAL A 28 -8.62 -1.89 -2.02
C VAL A 28 -9.83 -1.95 -1.07
N SER A 29 -9.78 -2.81 -0.06
CA SER A 29 -10.85 -2.92 0.94
C SER A 29 -11.03 -1.63 1.73
N ALA A 30 -9.93 -1.02 2.19
CA ALA A 30 -9.94 0.26 2.88
C ALA A 30 -10.53 1.37 2.01
N PHE A 31 -10.11 1.43 0.73
CA PHE A 31 -10.65 2.38 -0.23
C PHE A 31 -12.16 2.21 -0.40
N LEU A 32 -12.65 0.99 -0.66
CA LEU A 32 -14.07 0.73 -0.86
C LEU A 32 -14.92 1.10 0.37
N ASN A 33 -14.45 0.74 1.57
CA ASN A 33 -15.15 1.09 2.81
C ASN A 33 -15.28 2.61 3.00
N VAL A 34 -14.20 3.37 2.76
CA VAL A 34 -14.22 4.83 2.88
C VAL A 34 -15.11 5.48 1.80
N ASN A 35 -15.16 4.93 0.58
CA ASN A 35 -16.03 5.47 -0.49
C ASN A 35 -17.50 5.13 -0.30
N GLN A 36 -17.80 4.00 0.34
CA GLN A 36 -19.17 3.56 0.62
C GLN A 36 -19.77 4.28 1.84
N ASP A 37 -18.95 4.94 2.67
CA ASP A 37 -19.42 5.72 3.82
C ASP A 37 -20.19 6.99 3.37
N VAL A 38 -21.51 6.82 3.25
CA VAL A 38 -22.48 7.84 2.82
C VAL A 38 -22.46 9.07 3.71
N VAL A 39 -22.09 8.94 4.99
CA VAL A 39 -22.07 10.04 5.97
C VAL A 39 -20.93 11.02 5.65
N GLN A 40 -19.92 10.58 4.91
CA GLN A 40 -18.63 11.25 4.83
C GLN A 40 -18.23 11.66 3.41
N SER A 41 -19.01 11.24 2.40
CA SER A 41 -18.76 11.49 0.97
C SER A 41 -18.74 12.98 0.57
N THR A 42 -19.45 13.85 1.29
CA THR A 42 -19.66 15.24 0.85
C THR A 42 -18.57 16.17 1.39
N ASN A 43 -17.66 16.58 0.50
CA ASN A 43 -16.76 17.74 0.65
C ASN A 43 -15.52 17.60 1.55
N GLN A 44 -14.85 16.44 1.55
CA GLN A 44 -13.61 16.26 2.31
C GLN A 44 -12.36 16.76 1.60
N LYS A 45 -11.44 17.35 2.37
CA LYS A 45 -10.08 17.64 1.90
C LYS A 45 -9.37 16.32 1.58
N ARG A 46 -8.63 16.28 0.47
CA ARG A 46 -7.82 15.11 0.02
C ARG A 46 -7.00 14.48 1.15
N THR A 47 -6.44 15.31 2.03
CA THR A 47 -5.66 14.85 3.18
C THR A 47 -6.50 14.05 4.17
N THR A 48 -7.69 14.54 4.55
CA THR A 48 -8.64 13.86 5.43
C THR A 48 -9.10 12.51 4.85
N TYR A 49 -9.32 12.47 3.54
CA TYR A 49 -9.71 11.24 2.85
C TYR A 49 -8.63 10.15 2.94
N TRP A 50 -7.38 10.48 2.61
CA TRP A 50 -6.27 9.53 2.69
C TRP A 50 -5.90 9.14 4.12
N SER A 51 -6.07 10.04 5.09
CA SER A 51 -5.91 9.71 6.51
C SER A 51 -6.86 8.60 6.93
N ARG A 52 -8.12 8.61 6.50
CA ARG A 52 -9.10 7.57 6.86
C ARG A 52 -8.80 6.23 6.22
N ILE A 53 -8.36 6.24 4.95
CA ILE A 53 -7.89 5.02 4.29
C ILE A 53 -6.69 4.45 5.05
N TRP A 54 -5.76 5.31 5.47
CA TRP A 54 -4.59 4.90 6.23
C TRP A 54 -4.94 4.36 7.63
N GLU A 55 -5.88 5.01 8.33
CA GLU A 55 -6.41 4.57 9.64
C GLU A 55 -7.09 3.20 9.51
N TYR A 56 -7.98 3.04 8.53
CA TYR A 56 -8.61 1.75 8.25
C TYR A 56 -7.56 0.69 7.91
N TYR A 57 -6.60 1.01 7.05
CA TYR A 57 -5.54 0.09 6.66
C TYR A 57 -4.78 -0.44 7.89
N HIS A 58 -4.30 0.45 8.76
CA HIS A 58 -3.53 0.07 9.95
C HIS A 58 -4.38 -0.63 11.02
N GLN A 59 -5.68 -0.35 11.08
CA GLN A 59 -6.58 -1.04 12.00
C GLN A 59 -6.72 -2.54 11.67
N TRP A 60 -6.67 -2.88 10.38
CA TRP A 60 -6.91 -4.23 9.88
C TRP A 60 -5.64 -4.94 9.38
N GLU A 61 -4.49 -4.28 9.52
CA GLU A 61 -3.20 -4.83 9.15
C GLU A 61 -2.80 -5.94 10.11
N THR A 62 -2.58 -7.15 9.58
CA THR A 62 -2.14 -8.31 10.38
C THR A 62 -0.63 -8.54 10.29
N PHE A 63 0.09 -7.61 9.67
CA PHE A 63 1.52 -7.68 9.39
C PHE A 63 2.19 -6.39 9.86
N THR A 64 3.49 -6.42 10.14
CA THR A 64 4.24 -5.21 10.54
C THR A 64 4.70 -4.49 9.29
N SER A 65 4.02 -3.42 8.89
CA SER A 65 4.50 -2.54 7.82
C SER A 65 4.58 -1.10 8.33
N GLU A 66 5.74 -0.46 8.15
CA GLU A 66 5.95 0.97 8.43
C GLU A 66 5.46 1.82 7.25
N LEU A 67 4.21 1.61 6.82
CA LEU A 67 3.67 2.22 5.61
C LEU A 67 3.18 3.64 5.88
N MET A 68 3.90 4.61 5.35
CA MET A 68 3.47 6.00 5.30
C MET A 68 2.29 6.17 4.34
N VAL A 69 1.40 7.15 4.61
CA VAL A 69 0.28 7.55 3.73
C VAL A 69 0.71 7.74 2.26
N SER A 70 1.91 8.27 2.04
CA SER A 70 2.50 8.46 0.71
C SER A 70 2.73 7.15 -0.04
N SER A 71 3.10 6.08 0.67
CA SER A 71 3.28 4.73 0.12
C SER A 71 1.94 4.17 -0.38
N LEU A 72 0.88 4.27 0.44
CA LEU A 72 -0.47 3.82 0.08
C LEU A 72 -1.02 4.61 -1.13
N THR A 73 -0.81 5.92 -1.16
CA THR A 73 -1.28 6.78 -2.26
C THR A 73 -0.60 6.43 -3.58
N ASN A 74 0.73 6.20 -3.54
CA ASN A 74 1.49 5.78 -4.71
C ASN A 74 1.03 4.41 -5.20
N ARG A 75 0.86 3.44 -4.29
CA ARG A 75 0.39 2.10 -4.66
C ARG A 75 -1.00 2.12 -5.27
N TRP A 76 -1.92 2.88 -4.69
CA TRP A 76 -3.26 3.05 -5.22
C TRP A 76 -3.24 3.60 -6.65
N SER A 77 -2.37 4.57 -6.93
CA SER A 77 -2.23 5.13 -8.28
C SER A 77 -1.82 4.06 -9.30
N THR A 78 -0.94 3.12 -8.90
CA THR A 78 -0.58 1.96 -9.72
C THR A 78 -1.77 1.03 -9.95
N ILE A 79 -2.50 0.66 -8.88
CA ILE A 79 -3.69 -0.22 -8.97
C ILE A 79 -4.72 0.40 -9.92
N GLN A 80 -5.04 1.68 -9.73
CA GLN A 80 -6.02 2.40 -10.55
C GLN A 80 -5.60 2.44 -12.03
N LEU A 81 -4.33 2.67 -12.33
CA LEU A 81 -3.82 2.65 -13.71
C LEU A 81 -3.99 1.27 -14.36
N CYS A 82 -3.65 0.20 -13.63
CA CYS A 82 -3.82 -1.17 -14.11
C CYS A 82 -5.29 -1.51 -14.36
N THR A 83 -6.19 -1.15 -13.44
CA THR A 83 -7.63 -1.33 -13.58
C THR A 83 -8.17 -0.59 -14.79
N ASN A 84 -7.79 0.67 -14.99
CA ASN A 84 -8.22 1.47 -16.14
C ASN A 84 -7.77 0.86 -17.47
N LYS A 85 -6.53 0.34 -17.54
CA LYS A 85 -6.04 -0.38 -18.72
C LYS A 85 -6.86 -1.64 -18.98
N LEU A 86 -7.14 -2.44 -17.95
CA LEU A 86 -7.95 -3.64 -18.08
C LEU A 86 -9.36 -3.31 -18.61
N CYS A 87 -10.04 -2.33 -18.00
CA CYS A 87 -11.36 -1.91 -18.43
C CYS A 87 -11.36 -1.35 -19.86
N GLY A 88 -10.33 -0.58 -20.25
CA GLY A 88 -10.20 -0.05 -21.60
C GLY A 88 -9.92 -1.11 -22.67
N CYS A 89 -9.27 -2.22 -22.31
CA CYS A 89 -9.08 -3.36 -23.22
C CYS A 89 -10.34 -4.22 -23.38
N LEU A 90 -11.28 -4.15 -22.42
CA LEU A 90 -12.54 -4.89 -22.43
C LEU A 90 -13.71 -4.07 -23.03
N ALA A 91 -13.46 -2.82 -23.42
CA ALA A 91 -14.44 -1.87 -23.94
C ALA A 91 -14.57 -1.92 -25.47
#